data_AF-A0A410NVH9-F1
#
_entry.id   AF-A0A410NVH9-F1
#
_cell.length_a   1.000
_cell.length_b   1.000
_cell.length_c   1.000
_cell.angle_alpha   90.00
_cell.angle_beta   90.00
_cell.angle_gamma   90.00
#
_symmetry.space_group_name_H-M   'P 1'
#
loop_
_entity.id
_entity.type
_entity.pdbx_description
1 polymer ?
#
loop_
_entity_poly.entity_id
_entity_poly.type
_entity_poly.pdbx_seq_one_letter_code
_entity_poly.pdbx_strand_id
1 'polypeptide(L)'
;MGWLSKLFGSAEPRAIAWRKSENGNLTSVVQGKRVTIYPDSGGWKFCLADADEEREPFFSESYTTQDAAQYEAAAMIEGRPSRFKSNADLRQERLVQSVPGRLAGEQERLEGVRKSLERAKGRATIQVSTLQNIKKRLMVGRRMAAGVQTDASIWAEDGRTAAAAGLIIEQYDALWDDVDDLIASKIEVNPKD
;
A
#
# COMPACT_ATOMS: atom_id res chain seq x y z
N MET A 1 -53.68 -10.82 4.95
CA MET A 1 -52.69 -10.68 3.85
C MET A 1 -51.30 -10.97 4.39
N GLY A 2 -50.90 -12.23 4.52
CA GLY A 2 -49.67 -12.63 5.23
C GLY A 2 -49.13 -13.97 4.78
N TRP A 3 -49.02 -14.17 3.47
CA TRP A 3 -48.77 -15.49 2.87
C TRP A 3 -47.57 -15.51 1.89
N LEU A 4 -46.70 -14.48 1.91
CA LEU A 4 -45.52 -14.40 1.02
C LEU A 4 -44.16 -14.59 1.72
N SER A 5 -44.12 -14.81 3.03
CA SER A 5 -42.86 -14.96 3.80
C SER A 5 -42.36 -16.42 3.94
N LYS A 6 -42.89 -17.37 3.16
CA LYS A 6 -42.58 -18.82 3.29
C LYS A 6 -41.86 -19.47 2.09
N LEU A 7 -41.38 -18.71 1.10
CA LEU A 7 -40.66 -19.26 -0.07
C LEU A 7 -39.13 -19.07 -0.06
N PHE A 8 -38.61 -18.25 0.85
CA PHE A 8 -37.18 -18.21 1.12
C PHE A 8 -36.98 -18.81 2.50
N GLY A 9 -36.74 -20.12 2.54
CA GLY A 9 -36.17 -20.73 3.73
C GLY A 9 -34.88 -19.99 4.06
N SER A 10 -34.94 -19.09 5.03
CA SER A 10 -33.77 -18.65 5.77
C SER A 10 -33.29 -19.87 6.54
N ALA A 11 -32.62 -20.78 5.84
CA ALA A 11 -31.80 -21.77 6.49
C ALA A 11 -30.78 -20.95 7.27
N GLU A 12 -30.97 -20.89 8.59
CA GLU A 12 -29.92 -20.38 9.46
C GLU A 12 -28.63 -21.13 9.08
N PRO A 13 -27.51 -20.41 8.89
CA PRO A 13 -26.27 -21.04 8.46
C PRO A 13 -25.96 -22.16 9.45
N ARG A 14 -25.88 -23.40 8.95
CA ARG A 14 -25.44 -24.52 9.79
C ARG A 14 -24.08 -24.14 10.34
N ALA A 15 -23.99 -23.99 11.66
CA ALA A 15 -22.72 -23.68 12.32
C ALA A 15 -21.70 -24.75 11.91
N ILE A 16 -20.63 -24.33 11.23
CA ILE A 16 -19.55 -25.22 10.83
C ILE A 16 -18.88 -25.75 12.09
N ALA A 17 -18.84 -27.07 12.23
CA ALA A 17 -18.19 -27.72 13.36
C ALA A 17 -16.68 -27.71 13.14
N TRP A 18 -16.00 -26.73 13.74
CA TRP A 18 -14.55 -26.62 13.73
C TRP A 18 -13.92 -27.58 14.75
N ARG A 19 -12.82 -28.23 14.36
CA ARG A 19 -12.01 -29.12 15.21
C ARG A 19 -10.55 -28.72 15.12
N LYS A 20 -9.80 -28.87 16.21
CA LYS A 20 -8.34 -28.70 16.16
C LYS A 20 -7.69 -29.96 15.58
N SER A 21 -6.81 -29.77 14.61
CA SER A 21 -5.90 -30.80 14.09
C SER A 21 -4.78 -31.10 15.10
N GLU A 22 -4.01 -32.15 14.84
CA GLU A 22 -2.83 -32.53 15.65
C GLU A 22 -1.81 -31.38 15.75
N ASN A 23 -1.68 -30.59 14.69
CA ASN A 23 -0.82 -29.40 14.63
C ASN A 23 -1.46 -28.15 15.28
N GLY A 24 -2.62 -28.27 15.90
CA GLY A 24 -3.33 -27.19 16.59
C GLY A 24 -4.16 -26.26 15.69
N ASN A 25 -4.10 -26.41 14.36
CA ASN A 25 -4.86 -25.61 13.40
C ASN A 25 -6.35 -25.97 13.44
N LEU A 26 -7.25 -24.99 13.26
CA LEU A 26 -8.67 -25.27 13.13
C LEU A 26 -8.95 -25.88 11.76
N THR A 27 -9.76 -26.93 11.74
CA THR A 27 -10.10 -27.69 10.55
C THR A 27 -11.58 -28.04 10.54
N SER A 28 -12.17 -28.11 9.35
CA SER A 28 -13.52 -28.66 9.15
C SER A 28 -13.65 -29.25 7.76
N VAL A 29 -14.71 -30.04 7.54
CA VAL A 29 -15.09 -30.51 6.21
C VAL A 29 -16.45 -29.90 5.89
N VAL A 30 -16.49 -29.06 4.86
CA VAL A 30 -17.68 -28.30 4.44
C VAL A 30 -17.91 -28.60 2.97
N GLN A 31 -19.08 -29.16 2.64
CA GLN A 31 -19.45 -29.54 1.27
C GLN A 31 -18.38 -30.38 0.53
N GLY A 32 -17.77 -31.35 1.21
CA GLY A 32 -16.72 -32.22 0.64
C GLY A 32 -15.32 -31.58 0.56
N LYS A 33 -15.17 -30.31 0.95
CA LYS A 33 -13.88 -29.62 1.00
C LYS A 33 -13.34 -29.59 2.42
N ARG A 34 -12.08 -29.98 2.59
CA ARG A 34 -11.33 -29.79 3.83
C ARG A 34 -10.86 -28.35 3.90
N VAL A 35 -11.25 -27.67 4.98
CA VAL A 35 -10.86 -26.31 5.31
C VAL A 35 -9.89 -26.35 6.46
N THR A 36 -8.76 -25.65 6.34
CA THR A 36 -7.79 -25.48 7.44
C THR A 36 -7.53 -24.00 7.66
N ILE A 37 -7.71 -23.52 8.89
CA ILE A 37 -7.39 -22.15 9.32
C ILE A 37 -6.11 -22.19 10.14
N TYR A 38 -5.14 -21.36 9.78
CA TYR A 38 -3.81 -21.37 10.40
C TYR A 38 -3.23 -19.95 10.49
N PRO A 39 -2.36 -19.69 11.49
CA PRO A 39 -1.69 -18.40 11.61
C PRO A 39 -0.63 -18.23 10.51
N ASP A 40 -0.47 -17.00 10.04
CA ASP A 40 0.56 -16.55 9.10
C ASP A 40 1.31 -15.36 9.69
N SER A 41 2.45 -14.97 9.10
CA SER A 41 3.26 -13.83 9.55
C SER A 41 2.48 -12.50 9.42
N GLY A 42 1.66 -12.19 10.42
CA GLY A 42 0.82 -10.99 10.48
C GLY A 42 -0.67 -11.21 10.25
N GLY A 43 -1.19 -12.44 10.35
CA GLY A 43 -2.63 -12.68 10.25
C GLY A 43 -3.02 -14.15 10.30
N TRP A 44 -4.18 -14.45 9.71
CA TRP A 44 -4.77 -15.78 9.64
C TRP A 44 -5.16 -16.08 8.20
N LYS A 45 -4.77 -17.26 7.71
CA LYS A 45 -5.12 -17.74 6.37
C LYS A 45 -6.03 -18.95 6.47
N PHE A 46 -6.70 -19.25 5.36
CA PHE A 46 -7.37 -20.52 5.18
C PHE A 46 -6.87 -21.25 3.93
N CYS A 47 -6.85 -22.57 4.02
CA CYS A 47 -6.56 -23.48 2.93
C CYS A 47 -7.81 -24.31 2.64
N LEU A 48 -8.18 -24.40 1.35
CA LEU A 48 -9.24 -25.28 0.86
C LEU A 48 -8.61 -26.39 0.03
N ALA A 49 -8.81 -27.63 0.46
CA ALA A 49 -8.41 -28.81 -0.29
C ALA A 49 -9.63 -29.70 -0.53
N ASP A 50 -9.73 -30.32 -1.69
CA ASP A 50 -10.70 -31.39 -1.88
C ASP A 50 -10.29 -32.58 -1.01
N ALA A 51 -11.27 -33.20 -0.33
CA ALA A 51 -10.99 -34.30 0.58
C ALA A 51 -10.54 -35.57 -0.17
N ASP A 52 -11.04 -35.74 -1.41
CA ASP A 52 -10.95 -36.97 -2.18
C ASP A 52 -10.28 -36.79 -3.56
N GLU A 53 -9.84 -35.57 -3.92
CA GLU A 53 -9.20 -35.29 -5.21
C GLU A 53 -7.79 -34.70 -5.05
N GLU A 54 -6.85 -35.09 -5.92
CA GLU A 54 -5.49 -34.53 -6.02
C GLU A 54 -5.48 -33.13 -6.69
N ARG A 55 -6.48 -32.29 -6.41
CA ARG A 55 -6.44 -30.90 -6.88
C ARG A 55 -5.48 -30.08 -6.02
N GLU A 56 -4.81 -29.13 -6.67
CA GLU A 56 -3.97 -28.17 -5.97
C GLU A 56 -4.80 -27.40 -4.94
N PRO A 57 -4.38 -27.36 -3.66
CA PRO A 57 -5.11 -26.63 -2.64
C PRO A 57 -5.14 -25.11 -2.92
N PHE A 58 -6.28 -24.49 -2.66
CA PHE A 58 -6.38 -23.04 -2.67
C PHE A 58 -5.91 -22.46 -1.33
N PHE A 59 -5.14 -21.37 -1.37
CA PHE A 59 -4.69 -20.64 -0.20
C PHE A 59 -5.17 -19.19 -0.25
N SER A 60 -5.80 -18.74 0.83
CA SER A 60 -6.32 -17.37 0.92
C SER A 60 -5.22 -16.35 1.18
N GLU A 61 -5.56 -15.09 0.92
CA GLU A 61 -4.87 -13.95 1.53
C GLU A 61 -5.01 -13.97 3.07
N SER A 62 -4.16 -13.22 3.76
CA SER A 62 -4.17 -13.15 5.23
C SER A 62 -5.25 -12.21 5.74
N TYR A 63 -5.97 -12.61 6.78
CA TYR A 63 -6.96 -11.81 7.49
C TYR A 63 -6.44 -11.39 8.87
N THR A 64 -7.00 -10.32 9.42
CA THR A 64 -6.56 -9.78 10.72
C THR A 64 -6.86 -10.75 11.89
N THR A 65 -7.98 -11.47 11.83
CA THR A 65 -8.43 -12.35 12.93
C THR A 65 -8.76 -13.75 12.43
N GLN A 66 -8.66 -14.72 13.34
CA GLN A 66 -9.01 -16.11 13.08
C GLN A 66 -10.49 -16.26 12.69
N ASP A 67 -11.38 -15.49 13.29
CA ASP A 67 -12.82 -15.52 13.00
C ASP A 67 -13.13 -14.96 11.61
N ALA A 68 -12.40 -13.93 11.17
CA ALA A 68 -12.52 -13.43 9.80
C ALA A 68 -12.11 -14.51 8.79
N ALA A 69 -10.96 -15.17 9.00
CA ALA A 69 -10.53 -16.26 8.13
C ALA A 69 -11.52 -17.45 8.12
N GLN A 70 -12.09 -17.83 9.27
CA GLN A 70 -13.13 -18.85 9.36
C GLN A 70 -14.39 -18.48 8.57
N TYR A 71 -14.87 -17.24 8.75
CA TYR A 71 -16.06 -16.77 8.05
C TYR A 71 -15.86 -16.75 6.54
N GLU A 72 -14.72 -16.22 6.07
CA GLU A 72 -14.44 -16.09 4.64
C GLU A 72 -14.23 -17.45 3.98
N ALA A 73 -13.62 -18.41 4.66
CA ALA A 73 -13.51 -19.78 4.18
C ALA A 73 -14.89 -20.41 3.97
N ALA A 74 -15.79 -20.24 4.95
CA ALA A 74 -17.17 -20.71 4.85
C ALA A 74 -17.95 -20.02 3.72
N ALA A 75 -17.84 -18.70 3.64
CA ALA A 75 -18.51 -17.89 2.63
C ALA A 75 -18.06 -18.29 1.21
N MET A 76 -16.76 -18.50 1.00
CA MET A 76 -16.20 -18.92 -0.28
C MET A 76 -16.74 -20.28 -0.75
N ILE A 77 -16.82 -21.26 0.15
CA ILE A 77 -17.36 -22.60 -0.18
C ILE A 77 -18.85 -22.52 -0.49
N GLU A 78 -19.59 -21.70 0.26
CA GLU A 78 -21.04 -21.55 0.12
C GLU A 78 -21.44 -20.58 -1.01
N GLY A 79 -20.48 -19.99 -1.73
CA GLY A 79 -20.73 -19.00 -2.78
C GLY A 79 -21.33 -17.69 -2.26
N ARG A 80 -21.14 -17.38 -0.97
CA ARG A 80 -21.60 -16.14 -0.35
C ARG A 80 -20.60 -15.00 -0.60
N PRO A 81 -21.08 -13.74 -0.66
CA PRO A 81 -20.19 -12.60 -0.79
C PRO A 81 -19.26 -12.47 0.43
N SER A 82 -18.05 -11.98 0.17
CA SER A 82 -17.07 -11.66 1.20
C SER A 82 -17.60 -10.57 2.14
N ARG A 83 -17.35 -10.72 3.44
CA ARG A 83 -17.73 -9.76 4.49
C ARG A 83 -16.51 -9.05 5.07
N PHE A 84 -15.42 -9.76 5.24
CA PHE A 84 -14.18 -9.28 5.82
C PHE A 84 -13.15 -9.03 4.73
N LYS A 85 -12.53 -7.86 4.78
CA LYS A 85 -11.42 -7.51 3.90
C LYS A 85 -10.16 -8.26 4.32
N SER A 86 -9.38 -8.69 3.34
CA SER A 86 -8.05 -9.22 3.61
C SER A 86 -7.10 -8.10 4.07
N ASN A 87 -5.98 -8.47 4.68
CA ASN A 87 -4.93 -7.53 5.05
C ASN A 87 -4.32 -6.84 3.81
N ALA A 88 -4.35 -7.48 2.65
CA ALA A 88 -3.93 -6.88 1.38
C ALA A 88 -4.89 -5.75 0.98
N ASP A 89 -6.20 -6.01 1.02
CA ASP A 89 -7.24 -5.00 0.74
C ASP A 89 -7.15 -3.83 1.71
N LEU A 90 -7.01 -4.11 3.01
CA LEU A 90 -6.85 -3.08 4.04
C LEU A 90 -5.59 -2.23 3.83
N ARG A 91 -4.49 -2.85 3.36
CA ARG A 91 -3.26 -2.12 3.04
C ARG A 91 -3.46 -1.21 1.84
N GLN A 92 -4.12 -1.70 0.80
CA GLN A 92 -4.44 -0.92 -0.38
C GLN A 92 -5.33 0.27 -0.01
N GLU A 93 -6.36 0.09 0.81
CA GLU A 93 -7.22 1.18 1.28
C GLU A 93 -6.46 2.25 2.06
N ARG A 94 -5.58 1.83 2.97
CA ARG A 94 -4.73 2.78 3.72
C ARG A 94 -3.79 3.54 2.79
N LEU A 95 -3.24 2.86 1.79
CA LEU A 95 -2.38 3.49 0.80
C LEU A 95 -3.14 4.56 0.03
N VAL A 96 -4.32 4.23 -0.52
CA VAL A 96 -5.20 5.18 -1.22
C VAL A 96 -5.58 6.36 -0.33
N GLN A 97 -5.98 6.12 0.92
CA GLN A 97 -6.32 7.18 1.88
C GLN A 97 -5.13 8.08 2.21
N SER A 98 -3.90 7.56 2.16
CA SER A 98 -2.68 8.31 2.48
C SER A 98 -2.19 9.21 1.34
N VAL A 99 -2.59 8.93 0.09
CA VAL A 99 -2.08 9.62 -1.12
C VAL A 99 -2.21 11.14 -1.03
N PRO A 100 -3.37 11.74 -0.67
CA PRO A 100 -3.50 13.19 -0.56
C PRO A 100 -2.57 13.82 0.48
N GLY A 101 -2.43 13.18 1.65
CA GLY A 101 -1.55 13.65 2.72
C GLY A 101 -0.07 13.56 2.32
N ARG A 102 0.32 12.51 1.60
CA ARG A 102 1.68 12.36 1.06
C ARG A 102 1.97 13.42 -0.01
N LEU A 103 1.03 13.71 -0.91
CA LEU A 103 1.18 14.78 -1.90
C LEU A 103 1.43 16.14 -1.21
N ALA A 104 0.61 16.49 -0.22
CA ALA A 104 0.78 17.72 0.54
C ALA A 104 2.15 17.78 1.25
N GLY A 105 2.59 16.66 1.83
CA GLY A 105 3.92 16.55 2.44
C GLY A 105 5.06 16.74 1.44
N GLU A 106 4.93 16.25 0.21
CA GLU A 106 5.93 16.50 -0.85
C GLU A 106 5.94 17.96 -1.30
N GLN A 107 4.78 18.63 -1.39
CA GLN A 107 4.71 20.06 -1.70
C GLN A 107 5.44 20.89 -0.65
N GLU A 108 5.19 20.61 0.64
CA GLU A 108 5.88 21.28 1.74
C GLU A 108 7.40 21.03 1.69
N ARG A 109 7.81 19.78 1.41
CA ARG A 109 9.22 19.43 1.29
C ARG A 109 9.89 20.17 0.14
N LEU A 110 9.25 20.21 -1.03
CA LEU A 110 9.74 20.94 -2.21
C LEU A 110 9.96 22.41 -1.88
N GLU A 111 8.98 23.06 -1.27
CA GLU A 111 9.09 24.47 -0.86
C GLU A 111 10.20 24.67 0.18
N GLY A 112 10.36 23.73 1.11
CA GLY A 112 11.45 23.74 2.07
C GLY A 112 12.84 23.59 1.42
N VAL A 113 12.96 22.87 0.31
CA VAL A 113 14.21 22.77 -0.46
C VAL A 113 14.45 24.04 -1.27
N ARG A 114 13.42 24.58 -1.94
CA ARG A 114 13.47 25.85 -2.67
C ARG A 114 13.97 26.99 -1.79
N LYS A 115 13.38 27.17 -0.60
CA LYS A 115 13.84 28.16 0.40
C LYS A 115 15.27 27.93 0.88
N SER A 116 15.74 26.69 0.94
CA SER A 116 17.14 26.39 1.27
C SER A 116 18.08 26.80 0.13
N LEU A 117 17.69 26.58 -1.12
CA LEU A 117 18.45 26.98 -2.29
C LEU A 117 18.52 28.49 -2.44
N GLU A 118 17.41 29.20 -2.30
CA GLU A 118 17.39 30.67 -2.36
C GLU A 118 18.25 31.31 -1.27
N ARG A 119 18.19 30.77 -0.03
CA ARG A 119 19.10 31.20 1.04
C ARG A 119 20.56 30.87 0.75
N ALA A 120 20.86 29.82 -0.01
CA ALA A 120 22.21 29.54 -0.44
C ALA A 120 22.66 30.58 -1.48
N LYS A 121 21.87 30.78 -2.56
CA LYS A 121 22.13 31.76 -3.63
C LYS A 121 22.42 33.18 -3.08
N GLY A 122 21.72 33.60 -2.04
CA GLY A 122 21.92 34.92 -1.41
C GLY A 122 23.17 35.08 -0.54
N ARG A 123 23.98 34.04 -0.32
CA ARG A 123 25.21 34.13 0.50
C ARG A 123 26.41 34.53 -0.36
N ALA A 124 27.24 35.42 0.18
CA ALA A 124 28.53 35.79 -0.43
C ALA A 124 29.44 34.56 -0.65
N THR A 125 29.51 33.69 0.37
CA THR A 125 30.29 32.43 0.33
C THR A 125 29.39 31.25 0.67
N ILE A 126 29.42 30.21 -0.16
CA ILE A 126 28.64 28.98 0.01
C ILE A 126 29.60 27.81 -0.05
N GLN A 127 29.51 26.90 0.93
CA GLN A 127 30.28 25.67 0.90
C GLN A 127 29.65 24.67 -0.08
N VAL A 128 30.46 24.02 -0.92
CA VAL A 128 30.00 22.98 -1.86
C VAL A 128 29.26 21.85 -1.13
N SER A 129 29.66 21.49 0.09
CA SER A 129 28.97 20.52 0.94
C SER A 129 27.50 20.90 1.21
N THR A 130 27.19 22.19 1.34
CA THR A 130 25.82 22.68 1.50
C THR A 130 25.00 22.41 0.25
N LEU A 131 25.56 22.65 -0.94
CA LEU A 131 24.91 22.39 -2.22
C LEU A 131 24.70 20.89 -2.44
N GLN A 132 25.68 20.05 -2.11
CA GLN A 132 25.55 18.59 -2.15
C GLN A 132 24.45 18.06 -1.21
N ASN A 133 24.32 18.65 -0.02
CA ASN A 133 23.22 18.33 0.89
C ASN A 133 21.84 18.71 0.32
N ILE A 134 21.76 19.83 -0.41
CA ILE A 134 20.54 20.22 -1.15
C ILE A 134 20.25 19.18 -2.25
N LYS A 135 21.22 18.78 -3.07
CA LYS A 135 21.05 17.71 -4.08
C LYS A 135 20.51 16.43 -3.45
N LYS A 136 21.10 15.97 -2.35
CA LYS A 136 20.60 14.76 -1.66
C LYS A 136 19.12 14.87 -1.27
N ARG A 137 18.69 16.04 -0.79
CA ARG A 137 17.28 16.30 -0.45
C ARG A 137 16.39 16.31 -1.69
N LEU A 138 16.84 16.90 -2.79
CA LEU A 138 16.13 16.90 -4.08
C LEU A 138 15.92 15.48 -4.61
N MET A 139 16.98 14.66 -4.65
CA MET A 139 16.89 13.25 -5.08
C MET A 139 15.90 12.44 -4.23
N VAL A 140 15.94 12.59 -2.90
CA VAL A 140 15.00 11.90 -2.02
C VAL A 140 13.57 12.39 -2.25
N GLY A 141 13.34 13.70 -2.32
CA GLY A 141 12.03 14.28 -2.61
C GLY A 141 11.45 13.80 -3.93
N ARG A 142 12.26 13.83 -5.01
CA ARG A 142 11.90 13.32 -6.32
C ARG A 142 11.46 11.85 -6.28
N ARG A 143 12.22 10.99 -5.60
CA ARG A 143 11.86 9.57 -5.45
C ARG A 143 10.54 9.39 -4.70
N MET A 144 10.31 10.17 -3.64
CA MET A 144 9.07 10.09 -2.87
C MET A 144 7.87 10.58 -3.69
N ALA A 145 8.01 11.68 -4.43
CA ALA A 145 6.99 12.17 -5.35
C ALA A 145 6.65 11.17 -6.46
N ALA A 146 7.65 10.47 -7.03
CA ALA A 146 7.42 9.38 -7.97
C ALA A 146 6.63 8.21 -7.35
N GLY A 147 6.89 7.90 -6.08
CA GLY A 147 6.09 6.95 -5.31
C GLY A 147 4.63 7.39 -5.17
N VAL A 148 4.39 8.67 -4.84
CA VAL A 148 3.04 9.24 -4.77
C VAL A 148 2.33 9.19 -6.13
N GLN A 149 3.03 9.52 -7.22
CA GLN A 149 2.49 9.45 -8.57
C GLN A 149 2.04 8.03 -8.93
N THR A 150 2.90 7.03 -8.65
CA THR A 150 2.61 5.62 -8.89
C THR A 150 1.39 5.17 -8.09
N ASP A 151 1.37 5.51 -6.79
CA ASP A 151 0.29 5.13 -5.89
C ASP A 151 -1.05 5.77 -6.27
N ALA A 152 -1.03 7.03 -6.69
CA ALA A 152 -2.20 7.75 -7.17
C ALA A 152 -2.73 7.17 -8.49
N SER A 153 -1.83 6.83 -9.42
CA SER A 153 -2.23 6.32 -10.74
C SER A 153 -2.73 4.88 -10.70
N ILE A 154 -2.08 3.99 -9.94
CA ILE A 154 -2.37 2.56 -9.97
C ILE A 154 -3.47 2.20 -8.97
N TRP A 155 -3.38 2.72 -7.75
CA TRP A 155 -4.22 2.23 -6.64
C TRP A 155 -5.41 3.13 -6.34
N ALA A 156 -5.23 4.46 -6.47
CA ALA A 156 -6.30 5.42 -6.22
C ALA A 156 -7.10 5.79 -7.47
N GLU A 157 -6.59 5.43 -8.66
CA GLU A 157 -7.11 5.88 -9.97
C GLU A 157 -7.33 7.40 -10.04
N ASP A 158 -6.55 8.16 -9.27
CA ASP A 158 -6.65 9.62 -9.18
C ASP A 158 -5.67 10.27 -10.13
N GLY A 159 -6.11 10.45 -11.38
CA GLY A 159 -5.30 11.09 -12.42
C GLY A 159 -4.90 12.54 -12.08
N ARG A 160 -5.66 13.24 -11.24
CA ARG A 160 -5.31 14.62 -10.84
C ARG A 160 -4.17 14.62 -9.85
N THR A 161 -4.21 13.76 -8.83
CA THR A 161 -3.10 13.64 -7.88
C THR A 161 -1.85 13.06 -8.55
N ALA A 162 -2.00 12.11 -9.47
CA ALA A 162 -0.88 11.60 -10.25
C ALA A 162 -0.21 12.71 -11.09
N ALA A 163 -1.00 13.54 -11.77
CA ALA A 163 -0.49 14.69 -12.53
C ALA A 163 0.18 15.72 -11.62
N ALA A 164 -0.42 16.04 -10.46
CA ALA A 164 0.15 16.97 -9.50
C ALA A 164 1.50 16.48 -8.94
N ALA A 165 1.62 15.18 -8.66
CA ALA A 165 2.89 14.57 -8.26
C ALA A 165 3.93 14.64 -9.39
N GLY A 166 3.52 14.46 -10.64
CA GLY A 166 4.37 14.66 -11.83
C GLY A 166 4.96 16.07 -11.90
N LEU A 167 4.12 17.10 -11.70
CA LEU A 167 4.59 18.50 -11.66
C LEU A 167 5.58 18.77 -10.51
N ILE A 168 5.44 18.06 -9.38
CA ILE A 168 6.41 18.15 -8.27
C ILE A 168 7.75 17.52 -8.67
N ILE A 169 7.74 16.39 -9.38
CA ILE A 169 8.95 15.74 -9.91
C ILE A 169 9.68 16.69 -10.85
N GLU A 170 8.97 17.31 -11.81
CA GLU A 170 9.55 18.30 -12.73
C GLU A 170 10.18 19.48 -11.98
N GLN A 171 9.52 19.97 -10.92
CA GLN A 171 10.08 21.04 -10.09
C GLN A 171 11.31 20.60 -9.29
N TYR A 172 11.38 19.35 -8.84
CA TYR A 172 12.59 18.81 -8.23
C TYR A 172 13.75 18.74 -9.23
N ASP A 173 13.47 18.34 -10.47
CA ASP A 173 14.46 18.26 -11.54
C ASP A 173 14.97 19.66 -11.91
N ALA A 174 14.09 20.65 -12.06
CA ALA A 174 14.51 22.04 -12.29
C ALA A 174 15.39 22.61 -11.16
N LEU A 175 15.04 22.33 -9.89
CA LEU A 175 15.88 22.75 -8.76
C LEU A 175 17.21 22.01 -8.69
N TRP A 176 17.29 20.80 -9.26
CA TRP A 176 18.54 20.05 -9.34
C TRP A 176 19.50 20.70 -10.32
N ASP A 177 19.00 21.08 -11.49
CA ASP A 177 19.76 21.79 -12.52
C ASP A 177 20.29 23.13 -11.98
N ASP A 178 19.45 23.91 -11.29
CA ASP A 178 19.85 25.14 -10.60
C ASP A 178 21.03 24.93 -9.62
N VAL A 179 21.05 23.80 -8.91
CA VAL A 179 22.12 23.48 -7.97
C VAL A 179 23.38 23.08 -8.70
N ASP A 180 23.28 22.34 -9.82
CA ASP A 180 24.42 21.96 -10.64
C ASP A 180 25.09 23.18 -11.28
N ASP A 181 24.31 24.12 -11.82
CA ASP A 181 24.81 25.38 -12.33
C ASP A 181 25.54 26.19 -11.25
N LEU A 182 24.97 26.25 -10.04
CA LEU A 182 25.57 26.95 -8.91
C LEU A 182 26.86 26.28 -8.41
N ILE A 183 26.96 24.94 -8.48
CA ILE A 183 28.19 24.23 -8.15
C ILE A 183 29.27 24.54 -9.21
N ALA A 184 28.93 24.46 -10.49
CA ALA A 184 29.84 24.74 -11.59
C ALA A 184 30.41 26.17 -11.48
N SER A 185 29.55 27.16 -11.25
CA SER A 185 29.95 28.56 -11.13
C SER A 185 30.87 28.85 -9.94
N LYS A 186 30.92 27.98 -8.93
CA LYS A 186 31.79 28.14 -7.76
C LYS A 186 33.12 27.40 -7.90
N ILE A 187 33.17 26.36 -8.72
CA ILE A 187 34.41 25.66 -9.06
C ILE A 187 35.26 26.52 -9.99
N GLU A 188 34.63 27.21 -10.95
CA GLU A 188 35.33 28.10 -11.90
C GLU A 188 35.97 29.34 -11.25
N VAL A 189 35.47 29.78 -10.09
CA VAL A 189 35.98 30.95 -9.36
C VAL A 189 37.17 30.58 -8.45
N ASN A 190 37.44 29.29 -8.21
CA ASN A 190 38.53 28.85 -7.34
C ASN A 190 39.62 28.01 -8.06
N PRO A 191 40.19 28.45 -9.20
CA PRO A 191 41.26 27.72 -9.87
C PRO A 191 42.62 28.17 -9.30
N LYS A 192 42.99 27.65 -8.12
CA LYS A 192 44.32 27.79 -7.50
C LYS A 192 44.79 29.24 -7.25
N ASP A 193 44.55 29.72 -6.03
CA ASP A 193 45.59 30.46 -5.29
C ASP A 193 46.42 29.47 -4.45
#